data_AF-A0A2C6A2I4-F1
#
_entry.id   AF-A0A2C6A2I4-F1
#
_cell.length_a   1.000
_cell.length_b   1.000
_cell.length_c   1.000
_cell.angle_alpha   90.00
_cell.angle_beta   90.00
_cell.angle_gamma   90.00
#
_symmetry.space_group_name_H-M   'P 1'
#
loop_
_entity.id
_entity.type
_entity.pdbx_description
1 polymer ?
#
loop_
_entity_poly.entity_id
_entity_poly.type
_entity_poly.pdbx_seq_one_letter_code
_entity_poly.pdbx_strand_id
1 'polypeptide(L)'
;MSRRWYFEATPSGKEQFITVKRHRSHRHHHHYHRHHDPDTYRVGRDEWSRMVERERCLVETSKGLADEACALRASLSSAQADAHHFSSVVIPQLQNQINVLSADNDALRQSVDNAGNTAAQRTWGEDRLWKTIERLEKERNCLERGRVEAEKERCGLEKDKSDLQAENADLRERIKCLSRQYEPGGSRRPSSDSPQDAEYWRGQCLYWKSKFEDTRRRHDDTCGVLEIRTEKMKAYEEILKRRRII
;
A
#
# COMPACT_ATOMS: atom_id res chain seq x y z
N MET A 1 101.11 30.30 -7.34
CA MET A 1 99.94 29.39 -7.45
C MET A 1 99.46 29.38 -8.89
N SER A 2 99.56 28.24 -9.58
CA SER A 2 99.22 28.13 -11.01
C SER A 2 97.71 27.92 -11.18
N ARG A 3 97.03 28.81 -11.92
CA ARG A 3 95.62 28.66 -12.30
C ARG A 3 95.53 27.57 -13.36
N ARG A 4 94.93 26.42 -13.01
CA ARG A 4 94.66 25.33 -13.96
C ARG A 4 93.41 25.70 -14.76
N TRP A 5 93.58 25.87 -16.07
CA TRP A 5 92.49 26.14 -17.00
C TRP A 5 91.95 24.81 -17.52
N TYR A 6 90.63 24.70 -17.59
CA TYR A 6 89.94 23.53 -18.12
C TYR A 6 89.22 23.95 -19.40
N PHE A 7 89.43 23.17 -20.46
CA PHE A 7 88.86 23.36 -21.77
C PHE A 7 87.94 22.18 -22.09
N GLU A 8 86.75 22.46 -22.58
CA GLU A 8 85.87 21.47 -23.18
C GLU A 8 85.63 21.88 -24.64
N ALA A 9 85.65 20.90 -25.54
CA ALA A 9 85.37 21.13 -26.95
C ALA A 9 83.84 21.12 -27.15
N THR A 10 83.30 22.22 -27.68
CA THR A 10 81.89 22.23 -28.09
C THR A 10 81.67 21.25 -29.26
N PRO A 11 80.43 20.84 -29.56
CA PRO A 11 80.13 19.93 -30.68
C PRO A 11 80.63 20.42 -32.05
N SER A 12 80.96 21.71 -32.19
CA SER A 12 81.56 22.31 -33.39
C SER A 12 83.09 22.41 -33.35
N GLY A 13 83.76 21.81 -32.35
CA GLY A 13 85.22 21.76 -32.22
C GLY A 13 85.90 23.04 -31.72
N LYS A 14 85.16 24.01 -31.17
CA LYS A 14 85.76 25.24 -30.60
C LYS A 14 85.96 25.08 -29.10
N GLU A 15 87.15 25.41 -28.62
CA GLU A 15 87.49 25.34 -27.20
C GLU A 15 86.78 26.47 -26.42
N GLN A 16 86.06 26.13 -25.35
CA GLN A 16 85.51 27.09 -24.40
C GLN A 16 86.04 26.87 -22.99
N PHE A 17 86.26 27.97 -22.27
CA PHE A 17 86.75 27.98 -20.89
C PHE A 17 85.62 27.68 -19.91
N ILE A 18 85.83 26.69 -19.03
CA ILE A 18 84.84 26.35 -18.01
C ILE A 18 85.47 26.43 -16.62
N THR A 19 84.87 27.24 -15.74
CA THR A 19 85.25 27.31 -14.33
C THR A 19 84.53 26.23 -13.53
N VAL A 20 85.18 25.11 -13.30
CA VAL A 20 84.67 24.05 -12.43
C VAL A 20 84.81 24.48 -10.97
N LYS A 21 83.71 24.92 -10.34
CA LYS A 21 83.68 25.14 -8.88
C LYS A 21 83.54 23.79 -8.17
N ARG A 22 84.64 23.26 -7.62
CA ARG A 22 84.58 22.12 -6.68
C ARG A 22 84.72 22.61 -5.24
N HIS A 23 83.81 22.15 -4.39
CA HIS A 23 83.84 22.38 -2.95
C HIS A 23 85.13 21.81 -2.34
N ARG A 24 85.76 22.62 -1.49
CA ARG A 24 87.05 22.36 -0.85
C ARG A 24 86.82 21.56 0.43
N SER A 25 87.47 20.41 0.58
CA SER A 25 87.84 19.87 1.88
C SER A 25 89.36 19.77 1.95
N HIS A 26 89.92 20.49 2.93
CA HIS A 26 91.34 20.54 3.27
C HIS A 26 91.76 19.26 3.98
N ARG A 27 92.82 18.60 3.50
CA ARG A 27 93.75 17.84 4.35
C ARG A 27 95.16 18.02 3.83
N HIS A 28 96.00 18.56 4.70
CA HIS A 28 97.43 18.78 4.51
C HIS A 28 98.17 17.45 4.61
N HIS A 29 98.94 17.10 3.58
CA HIS A 29 100.14 16.29 3.74
C HIS A 29 101.22 16.79 2.77
N HIS A 30 102.32 17.25 3.35
CA HIS A 30 103.56 17.59 2.68
C HIS A 30 104.28 16.30 2.29
N HIS A 31 104.31 15.96 1.00
CA HIS A 31 105.28 15.00 0.49
C HIS A 31 105.79 15.45 -0.88
N TYR A 32 107.12 15.63 -0.93
CA TYR A 32 108.04 15.57 -2.06
C TYR A 32 107.45 15.72 -3.47
N HIS A 33 107.85 16.80 -4.12
CA HIS A 33 107.87 16.92 -5.58
C HIS A 33 108.78 15.84 -6.18
N ARG A 34 108.26 14.61 -6.30
CA ARG A 34 108.71 13.69 -7.32
C ARG A 34 107.95 14.08 -8.57
N HIS A 35 108.67 14.47 -9.61
CA HIS A 35 108.15 14.48 -10.97
C HIS A 35 107.67 13.06 -11.27
N HIS A 36 106.41 12.77 -10.98
CA HIS A 36 105.73 11.64 -11.58
C HIS A 36 105.59 12.04 -13.05
N ASP A 37 106.47 11.50 -13.88
CA ASP A 37 106.08 11.21 -15.26
C ASP A 37 104.68 10.59 -15.18
N PRO A 38 103.71 11.06 -15.98
CA PRO A 38 102.42 10.42 -16.01
C PRO A 38 102.69 8.95 -16.35
N ASP A 39 102.38 8.05 -15.42
CA ASP A 39 102.36 6.61 -15.67
C ASP A 39 101.34 6.39 -16.78
N THR A 40 101.80 6.53 -18.02
CA THR A 40 101.03 6.22 -19.21
C THR A 40 100.87 4.71 -19.20
N TYR A 41 99.81 4.26 -18.56
CA TYR A 41 99.37 2.87 -18.65
C TYR A 41 99.09 2.58 -20.12
N ARG A 42 100.02 1.88 -20.77
CA ARG A 42 99.90 1.49 -22.16
C ARG A 42 98.96 0.29 -22.23
N VAL A 43 97.69 0.59 -22.48
CA VAL A 43 96.65 -0.40 -22.75
C VAL A 43 97.03 -1.16 -24.03
N GLY A 44 97.08 -2.49 -23.95
CA GLY A 44 97.28 -3.31 -25.14
C GLY A 44 96.11 -3.17 -26.11
N ARG A 45 96.33 -3.34 -27.42
CA ARG A 45 95.26 -3.22 -28.44
C ARG A 45 94.03 -4.07 -28.11
N ASP A 46 94.24 -5.29 -27.63
CA ASP A 46 93.14 -6.21 -27.30
C ASP A 46 92.37 -5.79 -26.05
N GLU A 47 93.06 -5.23 -25.06
CA GLU A 47 92.45 -4.66 -23.85
C GLU A 47 91.61 -3.43 -24.20
N TRP A 48 92.11 -2.56 -25.08
CA TRP A 48 91.36 -1.44 -25.61
C TRP A 48 90.10 -1.89 -26.36
N SER A 49 90.21 -2.86 -27.26
CA SER A 49 89.06 -3.43 -27.99
C SER A 49 88.00 -4.00 -27.04
N ARG A 50 88.40 -4.71 -25.98
CA ARG A 50 87.47 -5.21 -24.96
C ARG A 50 86.77 -4.09 -24.20
N MET A 51 87.46 -3.00 -23.88
CA MET A 51 86.84 -1.85 -23.23
C MET A 51 85.83 -1.16 -24.14
N VAL A 52 86.17 -0.96 -25.42
CA VAL A 52 85.24 -0.36 -26.41
C VAL A 52 83.98 -1.21 -26.57
N GLU A 53 84.13 -2.53 -26.66
CA GLU A 53 82.99 -3.45 -26.78
C GLU A 53 82.12 -3.44 -25.53
N ARG A 54 82.74 -3.45 -24.34
CA ARG A 54 82.01 -3.32 -23.08
C ARG A 54 81.25 -2.00 -23.00
N GLU A 55 81.87 -0.90 -23.39
CA GLU A 55 81.22 0.42 -23.42
C GLU A 55 80.04 0.43 -24.39
N ARG A 56 80.20 -0.16 -25.59
CA ARG A 56 79.11 -0.35 -26.55
C ARG A 56 77.95 -1.12 -25.93
N CYS A 57 78.20 -2.27 -25.30
CA CYS A 57 77.17 -3.04 -24.60
C CYS A 57 76.51 -2.24 -23.48
N LEU A 58 77.28 -1.49 -22.68
CA LEU A 58 76.73 -0.65 -21.61
C LEU A 58 75.82 0.46 -22.18
N VAL A 59 76.22 1.11 -23.27
CA VAL A 59 75.41 2.12 -23.95
C VAL A 59 74.11 1.50 -24.49
N GLU A 60 74.18 0.33 -25.12
CA GLU A 60 73.00 -0.39 -25.63
C GLU A 60 72.04 -0.77 -24.50
N THR A 61 72.55 -1.33 -23.39
CA THR A 61 71.70 -1.65 -22.22
C THR A 61 71.11 -0.40 -21.57
N SER A 62 71.89 0.67 -21.42
CA SER A 62 71.40 1.94 -20.88
C SER A 62 70.31 2.54 -21.75
N LYS A 63 70.42 2.43 -23.08
CA LYS A 63 69.38 2.85 -24.02
C LYS A 63 68.12 2.00 -23.85
N GLY A 64 68.26 0.67 -23.81
CA GLY A 64 67.13 -0.24 -23.59
C GLY A 64 66.38 0.04 -22.29
N LEU A 65 67.11 0.28 -21.19
CA LEU A 65 66.53 0.65 -19.90
C LEU A 65 65.83 2.02 -19.94
N ALA A 66 66.36 2.98 -20.69
CA ALA A 66 65.72 4.28 -20.89
C ALA A 66 64.42 4.16 -21.68
N ASP A 67 64.41 3.35 -22.74
CA ASP A 67 63.22 3.07 -23.55
C ASP A 67 62.14 2.36 -22.72
N GLU A 68 62.53 1.37 -21.90
CA GLU A 68 61.63 0.68 -20.97
C GLU A 68 61.07 1.65 -19.91
N ALA A 69 61.91 2.50 -19.33
CA ALA A 69 61.46 3.51 -18.36
C ALA A 69 60.46 4.50 -18.99
N CYS A 70 60.66 4.89 -20.25
CA CYS A 70 59.72 5.71 -21.01
C CYS A 70 58.40 4.97 -21.24
N ALA A 71 58.43 3.70 -21.65
CA ALA A 71 57.24 2.88 -21.87
C ALA A 71 56.43 2.68 -20.56
N LEU A 72 57.09 2.40 -19.45
CA LEU A 72 56.45 2.25 -18.14
C LEU A 72 55.81 3.56 -17.65
N ARG A 73 56.47 4.71 -17.87
CA ARG A 73 55.88 6.02 -17.55
C ARG A 73 54.63 6.31 -18.37
N ALA A 74 54.65 5.99 -19.66
CA ALA A 74 53.48 6.16 -20.53
C ALA A 74 52.32 5.25 -20.09
N SER A 75 52.61 3.98 -19.78
CA SER A 75 51.64 3.02 -19.27
C SER A 75 51.04 3.47 -17.93
N LEU A 76 51.88 3.95 -17.00
CA LEU A 76 51.43 4.50 -15.72
C LEU A 76 50.50 5.71 -15.91
N SER A 77 50.85 6.62 -16.81
CA SER A 77 50.01 7.79 -17.11
C SER A 77 48.65 7.38 -17.67
N SER A 78 48.60 6.35 -18.53
CA SER A 78 47.34 5.80 -19.06
C SER A 78 46.50 5.17 -17.95
N ALA A 79 47.11 4.32 -17.13
CA ALA A 79 46.42 3.66 -16.02
C ALA A 79 45.87 4.67 -14.99
N GLN A 80 46.60 5.76 -14.74
CA GLN A 80 46.13 6.85 -13.89
C GLN A 80 44.93 7.58 -14.50
N ALA A 81 44.96 7.87 -15.80
CA ALA A 81 43.84 8.49 -16.50
C ALA A 81 42.58 7.60 -16.43
N ASP A 82 42.74 6.29 -16.64
CA ASP A 82 41.63 5.33 -16.56
C ASP A 82 41.09 5.22 -15.14
N ALA A 83 41.96 5.14 -14.12
CA ALA A 83 41.55 5.13 -12.73
C ALA A 83 40.76 6.39 -12.34
N HIS A 84 41.20 7.56 -12.82
CA HIS A 84 40.45 8.81 -12.67
C HIS A 84 39.11 8.77 -13.40
N HIS A 85 39.05 8.25 -14.62
CA HIS A 85 37.81 8.12 -15.37
C HIS A 85 36.79 7.23 -14.66
N PHE A 86 37.21 6.06 -14.18
CA PHE A 86 36.32 5.14 -13.45
C PHE A 86 35.82 5.74 -12.13
N SER A 87 36.71 6.36 -11.35
CA SER A 87 36.37 6.93 -10.05
C SER A 87 35.49 8.18 -10.14
N SER A 88 35.74 9.05 -11.13
CA SER A 88 35.06 10.35 -11.22
C SER A 88 33.82 10.34 -12.11
N VAL A 89 33.74 9.42 -13.08
CA VAL A 89 32.65 9.41 -14.07
C VAL A 89 31.81 8.14 -13.93
N VAL A 90 32.42 6.97 -14.13
CA VAL A 90 31.67 5.72 -14.28
C VAL A 90 31.00 5.30 -12.98
N ILE A 91 31.74 5.26 -11.88
CA ILE A 91 31.19 4.85 -10.57
C ILE A 91 30.05 5.79 -10.12
N PRO A 92 30.19 7.13 -10.16
CA PRO A 92 29.09 8.03 -9.81
C PRO A 92 27.87 7.89 -10.71
N GLN A 93 28.05 7.69 -12.03
CA GLN A 93 26.93 7.48 -12.95
C GLN A 93 26.16 6.20 -12.63
N LEU A 94 26.86 5.09 -12.38
CA LEU A 94 26.24 3.83 -11.99
C LEU A 94 25.53 3.95 -10.64
N GLN A 95 26.14 4.63 -9.67
CA GLN A 95 25.50 4.87 -8.37
C GLN A 95 24.22 5.70 -8.51
N ASN A 96 24.22 6.72 -9.36
CA ASN A 96 23.02 7.51 -9.65
C ASN A 96 21.93 6.65 -10.30
N GLN A 97 22.28 5.79 -11.26
CA GLN A 97 21.32 4.88 -11.89
C GLN A 97 20.73 3.88 -10.87
N ILE A 98 21.56 3.31 -10.00
CA ILE A 98 21.10 2.44 -8.91
C ILE A 98 20.11 3.20 -8.02
N ASN A 99 20.44 4.42 -7.61
CA ASN A 99 19.56 5.23 -6.74
C ASN A 99 18.20 5.53 -7.41
N VAL A 100 18.19 5.87 -8.70
CA VAL A 100 16.96 6.11 -9.47
C VAL A 100 16.13 4.83 -9.56
N LEU A 101 16.74 3.72 -9.95
CA LEU A 101 16.04 2.44 -10.05
C LEU A 101 15.52 1.95 -8.71
N SER A 102 16.23 2.19 -7.61
CA SER A 102 15.76 1.90 -6.26
C SER A 102 14.54 2.73 -5.88
N ALA A 103 14.57 4.04 -6.14
CA ALA A 103 13.44 4.92 -5.89
C ALA A 103 12.20 4.52 -6.71
N ASP A 104 12.39 4.16 -7.98
CA ASP A 104 11.31 3.65 -8.83
C ASP A 104 10.76 2.32 -8.32
N ASN A 105 11.62 1.41 -7.86
CA ASN A 105 11.19 0.13 -7.28
C ASN A 105 10.33 0.35 -6.02
N ASP A 106 10.75 1.26 -5.14
CA ASP A 106 10.01 1.59 -3.93
C ASP A 106 8.67 2.27 -4.25
N ALA A 107 8.63 3.16 -5.24
CA ALA A 107 7.39 3.76 -5.72
C ALA A 107 6.43 2.72 -6.31
N LEU A 108 6.94 1.76 -7.09
CA LEU A 108 6.15 0.65 -7.63
C LEU A 108 5.60 -0.25 -6.51
N ARG A 109 6.41 -0.58 -5.50
CA ARG A 109 5.95 -1.36 -4.34
C ARG A 109 4.81 -0.65 -3.61
N GLN A 110 4.97 0.65 -3.32
CA GLN A 110 3.91 1.46 -2.71
C GLN A 110 2.64 1.48 -3.56
N SER A 111 2.78 1.58 -4.89
CA SER A 111 1.64 1.54 -5.82
C SER A 111 0.91 0.21 -5.78
N VAL A 112 1.64 -0.91 -5.76
CA VAL A 112 1.07 -2.26 -5.64
C VAL A 112 0.33 -2.43 -4.32
N ASP A 113 0.91 -1.99 -3.20
CA ASP A 113 0.28 -2.07 -1.89
C ASP A 113 -1.02 -1.23 -1.84
N ASN A 114 -1.00 -0.03 -2.41
CA ASN A 114 -2.19 0.82 -2.52
C ASN A 114 -3.29 0.21 -3.40
N ALA A 115 -2.90 -0.41 -4.52
CA ALA A 115 -3.83 -1.12 -5.39
C ALA A 115 -4.45 -2.33 -4.67
N GLY A 116 -3.64 -3.08 -3.91
CA GLY A 116 -4.11 -4.18 -3.06
C GLY A 116 -5.11 -3.72 -2.00
N ASN A 117 -4.82 -2.64 -1.29
CA ASN A 117 -5.72 -2.04 -0.30
C ASN A 117 -7.04 -1.56 -0.93
N THR A 118 -6.97 -0.93 -2.12
CA THR A 118 -8.15 -0.48 -2.85
C THR A 118 -9.01 -1.66 -3.31
N ALA A 119 -8.38 -2.74 -3.80
CA ALA A 119 -9.08 -3.96 -4.20
C ALA A 119 -9.77 -4.63 -3.00
N ALA A 120 -9.08 -4.71 -1.85
CA ALA A 120 -9.68 -5.19 -0.61
C ALA A 120 -10.86 -4.32 -0.17
N GLN A 121 -10.75 -3.00 -0.25
CA GLN A 121 -11.87 -2.12 0.09
C GLN A 121 -13.08 -2.33 -0.84
N ARG A 122 -12.84 -2.58 -2.14
CA ARG A 122 -13.91 -2.88 -3.11
C ARG A 122 -14.62 -4.19 -2.79
N THR A 123 -13.88 -5.27 -2.54
CA THR A 123 -14.50 -6.57 -2.19
C THR A 123 -15.33 -6.49 -0.92
N TRP A 124 -14.89 -5.74 0.09
CA TRP A 124 -15.68 -5.50 1.31
C TRP A 124 -16.96 -4.70 1.02
N GLY A 125 -16.88 -3.72 0.11
CA GLY A 125 -18.03 -2.97 -0.37
C GLY A 125 -19.03 -3.86 -1.13
N GLU A 126 -18.53 -4.72 -2.01
CA GLU A 126 -19.33 -5.69 -2.77
C GLU A 126 -20.04 -6.67 -1.85
N ASP A 127 -19.35 -7.25 -0.86
CA ASP A 127 -19.96 -8.16 0.12
C ASP A 127 -21.09 -7.49 0.92
N ARG A 128 -20.92 -6.21 1.29
CA ARG A 128 -21.95 -5.44 1.99
C ARG A 128 -23.17 -5.18 1.11
N LEU A 129 -22.95 -4.87 -0.16
CA LEU A 129 -24.04 -4.69 -1.13
C LEU A 129 -24.76 -6.00 -1.38
N TRP A 130 -24.03 -7.11 -1.52
CA TRP A 130 -24.60 -8.44 -1.74
C TRP A 130 -25.52 -8.85 -0.59
N LYS A 131 -25.08 -8.67 0.67
CA LYS A 131 -25.92 -8.89 1.86
C LYS A 131 -27.17 -8.00 1.88
N THR A 132 -27.06 -6.77 1.36
CA THR A 132 -28.19 -5.84 1.28
C THR A 132 -29.20 -6.29 0.23
N ILE A 133 -28.72 -6.72 -0.94
CA ILE A 133 -29.54 -7.29 -2.01
C ILE A 133 -30.27 -8.54 -1.49
N GLU A 134 -29.56 -9.47 -0.86
CA GLU A 134 -30.16 -10.70 -0.31
C GLU A 134 -31.28 -10.39 0.71
N ARG A 135 -31.07 -9.39 1.58
CA ARG A 135 -32.10 -8.94 2.53
C ARG A 135 -33.32 -8.37 1.81
N LEU A 136 -33.11 -7.48 0.83
CA LEU A 136 -34.19 -6.86 0.07
C LEU A 136 -34.96 -7.89 -0.76
N GLU A 137 -34.29 -8.90 -1.30
CA GLU A 137 -34.94 -10.01 -2.01
C GLU A 137 -35.82 -10.85 -1.08
N LYS A 138 -35.35 -11.12 0.15
CA LYS A 138 -36.17 -11.79 1.18
C LYS A 138 -37.40 -10.96 1.55
N GLU A 139 -37.23 -9.66 1.77
CA GLU A 139 -38.34 -8.74 2.06
C GLU A 139 -39.36 -8.70 0.93
N ARG A 140 -38.90 -8.54 -0.33
CA ARG A 140 -39.76 -8.61 -1.52
C ARG A 140 -40.55 -9.91 -1.58
N ASN A 141 -39.91 -11.05 -1.34
CA ASN A 141 -40.59 -12.35 -1.36
C ASN A 141 -41.65 -12.48 -0.26
N CYS A 142 -41.39 -11.94 0.93
CA CYS A 142 -42.39 -11.89 2.00
C CYS A 142 -43.59 -11.02 1.62
N LEU A 143 -43.34 -9.83 1.05
CA LEU A 143 -44.41 -8.94 0.60
C LEU A 143 -45.25 -9.56 -0.52
N GLU A 144 -44.62 -10.25 -1.48
CA GLU A 144 -45.35 -10.91 -2.57
C GLU A 144 -46.24 -12.04 -2.03
N ARG A 145 -45.77 -12.84 -1.08
CA ARG A 145 -46.61 -13.85 -0.41
C ARG A 145 -47.79 -13.21 0.31
N GLY A 146 -47.56 -12.15 1.08
CA GLY A 146 -48.63 -11.43 1.78
C GLY A 146 -49.65 -10.83 0.81
N ARG A 147 -49.23 -10.33 -0.34
CA ARG A 147 -50.12 -9.84 -1.41
C ARG A 147 -51.00 -10.96 -1.95
N VAL A 148 -50.44 -12.14 -2.23
CA VAL A 148 -51.21 -13.30 -2.71
C VAL A 148 -52.23 -13.77 -1.67
N GLU A 149 -51.86 -13.79 -0.40
CA GLU A 149 -52.77 -14.14 0.70
C GLU A 149 -53.91 -13.13 0.82
N ALA A 150 -53.61 -11.83 0.83
CA ALA A 150 -54.62 -10.77 0.85
C ALA A 150 -55.57 -10.83 -0.36
N GLU A 151 -55.07 -11.21 -1.54
CA GLU A 151 -55.89 -11.40 -2.73
C GLU A 151 -56.83 -12.61 -2.61
N LYS A 152 -56.37 -13.71 -2.02
CA LYS A 152 -57.23 -14.88 -1.72
C LYS A 152 -58.33 -14.53 -0.72
N GLU A 153 -57.98 -13.81 0.36
CA GLU A 153 -58.95 -13.35 1.36
C GLU A 153 -59.99 -12.43 0.73
N ARG A 154 -59.56 -11.48 -0.12
CA ARG A 154 -60.46 -10.59 -0.85
C ARG A 154 -61.46 -11.36 -1.71
N CYS A 155 -61.00 -12.36 -2.47
CA CYS A 155 -61.90 -13.21 -3.26
C CYS A 155 -62.87 -14.01 -2.38
N GLY A 156 -62.42 -14.50 -1.22
CA GLY A 156 -63.29 -15.18 -0.24
C GLY A 156 -64.40 -14.26 0.27
N LEU A 157 -64.04 -13.05 0.72
CA LEU A 157 -64.99 -12.05 1.19
C LEU A 157 -65.98 -11.61 0.11
N GLU A 158 -65.54 -11.52 -1.15
CA GLU A 158 -66.41 -11.19 -2.28
C GLU A 158 -67.45 -12.29 -2.56
N LYS A 159 -67.07 -13.55 -2.39
CA LYS A 159 -67.99 -14.68 -2.45
C LYS A 159 -68.99 -14.64 -1.30
N ASP A 160 -68.52 -14.53 -0.06
CA ASP A 160 -69.39 -14.47 1.13
C ASP A 160 -70.39 -13.30 1.05
N LYS A 161 -69.93 -12.15 0.55
CA LYS A 161 -70.79 -10.99 0.29
C LYS A 161 -71.89 -11.32 -0.72
N SER A 162 -71.57 -12.04 -1.79
CA SER A 162 -72.54 -12.45 -2.81
C SER A 162 -73.56 -13.44 -2.25
N ASP A 163 -73.11 -14.40 -1.44
CA ASP A 163 -73.97 -15.39 -0.77
C ASP A 163 -74.92 -14.70 0.21
N LEU A 164 -74.43 -13.78 1.05
CA LEU A 164 -75.24 -12.99 1.98
C LEU A 164 -76.24 -12.06 1.26
N GLN A 165 -75.91 -11.55 0.07
CA GLN A 165 -76.84 -10.77 -0.73
C GLN A 165 -77.97 -11.64 -1.28
N ALA A 166 -77.68 -12.87 -1.72
CA ALA A 166 -78.69 -13.83 -2.16
C ALA A 166 -79.62 -14.24 -1.01
N GLU A 167 -79.07 -14.54 0.17
CA GLU A 167 -79.87 -14.87 1.36
C GLU A 167 -80.74 -13.68 1.81
N ASN A 168 -80.20 -12.45 1.82
CA ASN A 168 -80.98 -11.25 2.11
C ASN A 168 -82.13 -11.05 1.11
N ALA A 169 -81.93 -11.37 -0.17
CA ALA A 169 -82.98 -11.29 -1.18
C ALA A 169 -84.11 -12.30 -0.88
N ASP A 170 -83.76 -13.55 -0.57
CA ASP A 170 -84.72 -14.59 -0.18
C ASP A 170 -85.50 -14.21 1.10
N LEU A 171 -84.80 -13.73 2.14
CA LEU A 171 -85.44 -13.27 3.37
C LEU A 171 -86.38 -12.09 3.15
N ARG A 172 -86.00 -11.12 2.31
CA ARG A 172 -86.88 -9.99 1.95
C ARG A 172 -88.13 -10.47 1.23
N GLU A 173 -88.00 -11.46 0.34
CA GLU A 173 -89.14 -12.08 -0.33
C GLU A 173 -90.06 -12.79 0.67
N ARG A 174 -89.50 -13.58 1.60
CA ARG A 174 -90.24 -14.22 2.70
C ARG A 174 -90.96 -13.21 3.58
N ILE A 175 -90.27 -12.14 4.02
CA ILE A 175 -90.86 -11.05 4.82
C ILE A 175 -92.01 -10.41 4.05
N LYS A 176 -91.85 -10.15 2.74
CA LYS A 176 -92.91 -9.58 1.90
C LYS A 176 -94.12 -10.51 1.82
N CYS A 177 -93.91 -11.82 1.68
CA CYS A 177 -94.97 -12.83 1.71
C CYS A 177 -95.67 -12.91 3.07
N LEU A 178 -94.92 -12.92 4.17
CA LEU A 178 -95.47 -12.93 5.54
C LEU A 178 -96.20 -11.63 5.89
N SER A 179 -95.67 -10.47 5.47
CA SER A 179 -96.31 -9.17 5.69
C SER A 179 -97.65 -9.09 4.95
N ARG A 180 -97.74 -9.67 3.74
CA ARG A 180 -99.01 -9.86 3.02
C ARG A 180 -100.00 -10.77 3.75
N GLN A 181 -99.51 -11.70 4.58
CA GLN A 181 -100.37 -12.55 5.41
C GLN A 181 -100.80 -11.86 6.72
N TYR A 182 -100.02 -10.88 7.22
CA TYR A 182 -100.26 -10.20 8.49
C TYR A 182 -100.95 -8.82 8.37
N GLU A 183 -100.97 -8.20 7.20
CA GLU A 183 -101.89 -7.09 6.91
C GLU A 183 -103.18 -7.65 6.28
N PRO A 184 -104.26 -7.98 7.02
CA PRO A 184 -104.79 -7.27 8.19
C PRO A 184 -105.26 -8.17 9.37
N GLY A 185 -104.93 -7.74 10.60
CA GLY A 185 -105.72 -8.10 11.78
C GLY A 185 -104.98 -8.04 13.11
N GLY A 186 -104.90 -6.86 13.71
CA GLY A 186 -104.78 -6.76 15.18
C GLY A 186 -103.45 -6.25 15.69
N SER A 187 -103.40 -4.92 15.82
CA SER A 187 -103.00 -4.22 17.05
C SER A 187 -102.80 -5.13 18.27
N ARG A 188 -101.58 -5.60 18.50
CA ARG A 188 -101.11 -5.99 19.84
C ARG A 188 -99.88 -5.15 20.16
N ARG A 189 -100.08 -4.24 21.10
CA ARG A 189 -99.00 -3.59 21.86
C ARG A 189 -97.98 -4.66 22.27
N PRO A 190 -96.67 -4.42 22.10
CA PRO A 190 -95.68 -5.19 22.82
C PRO A 190 -95.99 -5.07 24.31
N SER A 191 -96.20 -6.22 24.93
CA SER A 191 -96.36 -6.40 26.35
C SER A 191 -95.25 -5.65 27.08
N SER A 192 -95.61 -4.99 28.16
CA SER A 192 -94.76 -4.32 29.13
C SER A 192 -93.49 -5.13 29.42
N ASP A 193 -92.36 -4.71 28.85
CA ASP A 193 -91.04 -5.10 29.30
C ASP A 193 -90.86 -4.57 30.73
N SER A 194 -90.59 -5.50 31.65
CA SER A 194 -90.39 -5.22 33.06
C SER A 194 -89.18 -4.30 33.23
N PRO A 195 -89.29 -3.16 33.94
CA PRO A 195 -88.14 -2.29 34.24
C PRO A 195 -86.99 -3.05 34.94
N GLN A 196 -87.28 -4.20 35.54
CA GLN A 196 -86.33 -5.07 36.21
C GLN A 196 -85.35 -5.77 35.24
N ASP A 197 -85.78 -6.12 34.02
CA ASP A 197 -84.90 -6.72 33.02
C ASP A 197 -83.95 -5.67 32.43
N ALA A 198 -84.43 -4.44 32.25
CA ALA A 198 -83.59 -3.33 31.81
C ALA A 198 -82.50 -2.99 32.85
N GLU A 199 -82.80 -3.09 34.15
CA GLU A 199 -81.81 -2.93 35.21
C GLU A 199 -80.80 -4.09 35.27
N TYR A 200 -81.26 -5.33 35.10
CA TYR A 200 -80.39 -6.51 35.03
C TYR A 200 -79.38 -6.41 33.88
N TRP A 201 -79.85 -6.09 32.67
CA TRP A 201 -78.97 -5.95 31.50
C TRP A 201 -78.02 -4.76 31.62
N ARG A 202 -78.46 -3.64 32.22
CA ARG A 202 -77.58 -2.52 32.54
C ARG A 202 -76.45 -2.94 33.49
N GLY A 203 -76.76 -3.74 34.51
CA GLY A 203 -75.78 -4.32 35.42
C GLY A 203 -74.79 -5.25 34.69
N GLN A 204 -75.29 -6.13 33.81
CA GLN A 204 -74.45 -7.01 32.99
C GLN A 204 -73.51 -6.21 32.06
N CYS A 205 -74.03 -5.18 31.38
CA CYS A 205 -73.20 -4.33 30.52
C CYS A 205 -72.09 -3.62 31.31
N LEU A 206 -72.38 -3.11 32.52
CA LEU A 206 -71.37 -2.47 33.37
C LEU A 206 -70.31 -3.47 33.87
N TYR A 207 -70.74 -4.67 34.28
CA TYR A 207 -69.82 -5.73 34.69
C TYR A 207 -68.86 -6.13 33.56
N TRP A 208 -69.38 -6.40 32.37
CA TRP A 208 -68.55 -6.79 31.22
C TRP A 208 -67.64 -5.66 30.75
N LYS A 209 -68.11 -4.40 30.80
CA LYS A 209 -67.26 -3.23 30.53
C LYS A 209 -66.10 -3.13 31.51
N SER A 210 -66.37 -3.27 32.81
CA SER A 210 -65.33 -3.24 33.85
C SER A 210 -64.33 -4.38 33.67
N LYS A 211 -64.79 -5.59 33.34
CA LYS A 211 -63.92 -6.76 33.11
C LYS A 211 -63.06 -6.61 31.86
N PHE A 212 -63.60 -6.03 30.80
CA PHE A 212 -62.84 -5.71 29.59
C PHE A 212 -61.77 -4.67 29.88
N GLU A 213 -62.11 -3.57 30.57
CA GLU A 213 -61.15 -2.52 30.92
C GLU A 213 -60.02 -3.00 31.85
N ASP A 214 -60.31 -3.90 32.79
CA ASP A 214 -59.29 -4.55 33.62
C ASP A 214 -58.36 -5.46 32.78
N THR A 215 -58.94 -6.27 31.89
CA THR A 215 -58.17 -7.16 31.01
C THR A 215 -57.29 -6.36 30.05
N ARG A 216 -57.80 -5.25 29.50
CA ARG A 216 -57.05 -4.34 28.63
C ARG A 216 -55.88 -3.69 29.39
N ARG A 217 -56.11 -3.20 30.62
CA ARG A 217 -55.04 -2.65 31.46
C ARG A 217 -53.91 -3.65 31.70
N ARG A 218 -54.23 -4.89 32.10
CA ARG A 218 -53.21 -5.94 32.31
C ARG A 218 -52.44 -6.27 31.03
N HIS A 219 -53.12 -6.28 29.89
CA HIS A 219 -52.48 -6.47 28.59
C HIS A 219 -51.50 -5.33 28.30
N ASP A 220 -51.93 -4.08 28.47
CA ASP A 220 -51.09 -2.89 28.25
C ASP A 220 -49.87 -2.88 29.19
N ASP A 221 -50.05 -3.23 30.47
CA ASP A 221 -48.95 -3.38 31.44
C ASP A 221 -47.94 -4.45 31.02
N THR A 222 -48.44 -5.60 30.53
CA THR A 222 -47.59 -6.70 30.05
C THR A 222 -46.82 -6.30 28.80
N CYS A 223 -47.46 -5.61 27.85
CA CYS A 223 -46.81 -5.06 26.68
C CYS A 223 -45.69 -4.08 27.06
N GLY A 224 -45.93 -3.16 28.00
CA GLY A 224 -44.90 -2.23 28.47
C GLY A 224 -43.68 -2.93 29.10
N VAL A 225 -43.90 -3.98 29.90
CA VAL A 225 -42.80 -4.78 30.47
C VAL A 225 -41.99 -5.49 29.37
N LEU A 226 -42.65 -6.03 28.36
CA LEU A 226 -41.98 -6.70 27.24
C LEU A 226 -41.20 -5.72 26.36
N GLU A 227 -41.70 -4.51 26.14
CA GLU A 227 -40.99 -3.44 25.43
C GLU A 227 -39.70 -3.07 26.17
N ILE A 228 -39.77 -2.78 27.47
CA ILE A 228 -38.60 -2.47 28.30
C ILE A 228 -37.57 -3.61 28.26
N ARG A 229 -38.02 -4.87 28.35
CA ARG A 229 -37.13 -6.05 28.27
C ARG A 229 -36.45 -6.13 26.90
N THR A 230 -37.20 -5.90 25.82
CA THR A 230 -36.70 -5.94 24.45
C THR A 230 -35.67 -4.85 24.21
N GLU A 231 -35.90 -3.63 24.70
CA GLU A 231 -34.94 -2.53 24.63
C GLU A 231 -33.65 -2.84 25.39
N LYS A 232 -33.76 -3.40 26.61
CA LYS A 232 -32.59 -3.86 27.38
C LYS A 232 -31.79 -4.91 26.63
N MET A 233 -32.46 -5.89 26.02
CA MET A 233 -31.80 -6.94 25.22
C MET A 233 -31.05 -6.35 24.03
N LYS A 234 -31.68 -5.44 23.26
CA LYS A 234 -31.04 -4.73 22.16
C LYS A 234 -29.82 -3.93 22.62
N ALA A 235 -29.92 -3.25 23.77
CA ALA A 235 -28.77 -2.52 24.34
C ALA A 235 -27.61 -3.45 24.68
N TYR A 236 -27.87 -4.63 25.25
CA TYR A 236 -26.84 -5.64 25.51
C TYR A 236 -26.21 -6.18 24.22
N GLU A 237 -27.02 -6.50 23.20
CA GLU A 237 -26.52 -6.93 21.90
C GLU A 237 -25.59 -5.90 21.27
N GLU A 238 -25.95 -4.61 21.33
CA GLU A 238 -25.09 -3.53 20.81
C GLU A 238 -23.78 -3.41 21.57
N ILE A 239 -23.77 -3.60 22.90
CA ILE A 239 -22.54 -3.64 23.69
C ILE A 239 -21.66 -4.82 23.27
N LEU A 240 -22.24 -6.00 23.07
CA LEU A 240 -21.51 -7.20 22.68
C LEU A 240 -20.91 -7.09 21.27
N LYS A 241 -21.69 -6.57 20.30
CA LYS A 241 -21.22 -6.27 18.93
C LYS A 241 -20.05 -5.30 18.93
N ARG A 242 -20.14 -4.20 19.70
CA ARG A 242 -19.05 -3.21 19.81
C ARG A 242 -17.75 -3.81 20.35
N ARG A 243 -17.86 -4.86 21.18
CA ARG A 243 -16.72 -5.57 21.76
C ARG A 243 -16.25 -6.78 20.94
N ARG A 244 -16.86 -7.05 19.77
CA ARG A 244 -16.57 -8.21 18.90
C ARG A 244 -16.66 -9.56 19.62
N ILE A 245 -17.54 -9.66 20.62
CA ILE A 245 -17.79 -10.92 21.34
C ILE A 245 -18.76 -11.81 20.53
N ILE A 246 -19.69 -11.17 19.83
CA ILE A 246 -20.60 -11.75 18.83
C ILE A 246 -20.59 -10.87 17.57
#